data_AF-A0A8J6B2W6-F1
#
_entry.id   AF-A0A8J6B2W6-F1
#
_cell.length_a   1.000
_cell.length_b   1.000
_cell.length_c   1.000
_cell.angle_alpha   90.00
_cell.angle_beta   90.00
_cell.angle_gamma   90.00
#
_symmetry.space_group_name_H-M   'P 1'
#
loop_
_entity.id
_entity.type
_entity.pdbx_description
1 polymer ?
#
loop_
_entity_poly.entity_id
_entity_poly.type
_entity_poly.pdbx_seq_one_letter_code
_entity_poly.pdbx_strand_id
1 'polypeptide(L)'
;MVITMAQRAKTFFLTYPKWTGSKLETDDDFNRLKATMDTLISTSFKHRKIHECVIAKENHKNEGIHLHMLIVLDDRTYWNAKKHPDAWDVEDHHPHVEVARGLTAVRRYCKKDGCFRAWNCSPITTGRHSKEINTDVLHLDPVEALRTKQVSFVDFRAFLYAHNFLKLHTQVNEVLDTPRGIWIWGPPGTGKSWAARNNYGASDLYLKAQNKWWDGYSGEKTAIIDDLDTDCLNHYLKIHTVQGSGISLIG
;
A
#
# COMPACT_ATOMS: atom_id res chain seq x y z
N MET A 1 -28.38 -16.77 27.03
CA MET A 1 -28.88 -15.66 26.18
C MET A 1 -27.87 -14.52 26.28
N VAL A 2 -26.85 -14.51 25.42
CA VAL A 2 -25.85 -13.44 25.39
C VAL A 2 -26.53 -12.23 24.75
N ILE A 3 -26.84 -11.22 25.54
CA ILE A 3 -27.41 -9.97 25.04
C ILE A 3 -26.28 -9.26 24.29
N THR A 4 -26.22 -9.44 22.98
CA THR A 4 -25.32 -8.69 22.12
C THR A 4 -25.72 -7.21 22.23
N MET A 5 -24.85 -6.42 22.88
CA MET A 5 -25.07 -4.98 23.00
C MET A 5 -25.15 -4.35 21.61
N ALA A 6 -25.88 -3.24 21.49
CA ALA A 6 -25.96 -2.49 20.25
C ALA A 6 -24.57 -2.10 19.74
N GLN A 7 -24.30 -2.33 18.46
CA GLN A 7 -22.97 -2.16 17.88
C GLN A 7 -23.05 -1.45 16.52
N ARG A 8 -22.10 -0.54 16.28
CA ARG A 8 -21.91 0.08 14.97
C ARG A 8 -20.80 -0.66 14.23
N ALA A 9 -21.15 -1.41 13.20
CA ALA A 9 -20.24 -2.31 12.51
C ALA A 9 -20.45 -2.29 10.99
N LYS A 10 -19.38 -2.60 10.25
CA LYS A 10 -19.40 -2.81 8.80
C LYS A 10 -19.41 -4.30 8.46
N THR A 11 -18.91 -5.14 9.35
CA THR A 11 -18.67 -6.56 9.10
C THR A 11 -19.34 -7.41 10.16
N PHE A 12 -20.14 -8.36 9.72
CA PHE A 12 -20.93 -9.26 10.54
C PHE A 12 -20.58 -10.71 10.21
N PHE A 13 -20.49 -11.53 11.24
CA PHE A 13 -20.31 -12.98 11.14
C PHE A 13 -21.57 -13.64 11.70
N LEU A 14 -22.22 -14.43 10.86
CA LEU A 14 -23.49 -15.09 11.13
C LEU A 14 -23.25 -16.60 11.18
N THR A 15 -23.77 -17.25 12.22
CA THR A 15 -23.71 -18.70 12.35
C THR A 15 -25.11 -19.26 12.53
N TYR A 16 -25.54 -20.09 11.58
CA TYR A 16 -26.81 -20.81 11.63
C TYR A 16 -26.53 -22.27 12.00
N PRO A 17 -26.71 -22.66 13.28
CA PRO A 17 -26.56 -24.04 13.70
C PRO A 17 -27.71 -24.90 13.15
N LYS A 18 -27.47 -26.20 12.97
CA LYS A 18 -28.47 -27.18 12.48
C LYS A 18 -29.20 -26.74 11.19
N TRP A 19 -28.46 -26.22 10.23
CA TRP A 19 -28.96 -25.74 8.95
C TRP A 19 -29.61 -26.87 8.13
N THR A 20 -30.90 -26.71 7.82
CA THR A 20 -31.65 -27.63 6.93
C THR A 20 -32.07 -27.00 5.60
N GLY A 21 -31.65 -25.76 5.36
CA GLY A 21 -32.00 -24.99 4.16
C GLY A 21 -31.17 -25.36 2.92
N SER A 22 -30.97 -24.38 2.04
CA SER A 22 -30.20 -24.47 0.79
C SER A 22 -28.88 -25.24 0.95
N LYS A 23 -28.61 -26.15 0.02
CA LYS A 23 -27.49 -27.11 0.16
C LYS A 23 -26.10 -26.48 -0.05
N LEU A 24 -26.04 -25.30 -0.69
CA LEU A 24 -24.81 -24.60 -1.10
C LEU A 24 -23.90 -25.48 -1.99
N GLU A 25 -24.49 -26.28 -2.87
CA GLU A 25 -23.75 -27.16 -3.78
C GLU A 25 -23.42 -26.43 -5.09
N THR A 26 -24.28 -25.49 -5.51
CA THR A 26 -24.18 -24.76 -6.78
C THR A 26 -23.94 -23.26 -6.58
N ASP A 27 -23.48 -22.57 -7.63
CA ASP A 27 -23.43 -21.09 -7.64
C ASP A 27 -24.82 -20.47 -7.58
N ASP A 28 -25.84 -21.16 -8.09
CA ASP A 28 -27.22 -20.70 -8.00
C ASP A 28 -27.75 -20.71 -6.56
N ASP A 29 -27.41 -21.73 -5.77
CA ASP A 29 -27.71 -21.75 -4.32
C ASP A 29 -27.11 -20.53 -3.62
N PHE A 30 -25.84 -20.23 -3.93
CA PHE A 30 -25.14 -19.09 -3.36
C PHE A 30 -25.77 -17.76 -3.78
N ASN A 31 -26.09 -17.60 -5.07
CA ASN A 31 -26.72 -16.39 -5.59
C ASN A 31 -28.10 -16.16 -4.99
N ARG A 32 -28.90 -17.22 -4.78
CA ARG A 32 -30.19 -17.15 -4.09
C ARG A 32 -30.04 -16.66 -2.65
N LEU A 33 -29.18 -17.31 -1.86
CA LEU A 33 -28.94 -16.93 -0.46
C LEU A 33 -28.43 -15.48 -0.36
N LYS A 34 -27.50 -15.09 -1.24
CA LYS A 34 -27.01 -13.72 -1.31
C LYS A 34 -28.11 -12.73 -1.64
N ALA A 35 -28.98 -13.02 -2.61
CA ALA A 35 -30.08 -12.13 -3.00
C ALA A 35 -31.12 -11.96 -1.88
N THR A 36 -31.44 -13.04 -1.17
CA THR A 36 -32.27 -12.99 0.05
C THR A 36 -31.62 -12.08 1.09
N MET A 37 -30.33 -12.26 1.34
CA MET A 37 -29.58 -11.46 2.30
C MET A 37 -29.50 -9.98 1.90
N ASP A 38 -29.27 -9.67 0.62
CA ASP A 38 -29.29 -8.30 0.11
C ASP A 38 -30.65 -7.62 0.37
N THR A 39 -31.75 -8.36 0.21
CA THR A 39 -33.11 -7.86 0.44
C THR A 39 -33.35 -7.57 1.93
N LEU A 40 -32.95 -8.49 2.81
CA LEU A 40 -33.05 -8.34 4.27
C LEU A 40 -32.24 -7.14 4.77
N ILE A 41 -31.00 -7.00 4.29
CA ILE A 41 -30.10 -5.90 4.66
C ILE A 41 -30.64 -4.57 4.16
N SER A 42 -31.10 -4.50 2.91
CA SER A 42 -31.65 -3.28 2.34
C SER A 42 -32.87 -2.79 3.14
N THR A 43 -33.73 -3.72 3.56
CA THR A 43 -34.93 -3.43 4.35
C THR A 43 -34.57 -3.03 5.79
N SER A 44 -33.67 -3.77 6.44
CA SER A 44 -33.37 -3.60 7.86
C SER A 44 -32.38 -2.48 8.16
N PHE A 45 -31.54 -2.09 7.20
CA PHE A 45 -30.42 -1.18 7.43
C PHE A 45 -30.41 0.03 6.50
N LYS A 46 -31.55 0.68 6.24
CA LYS A 46 -31.62 1.92 5.43
C LYS A 46 -30.96 1.78 4.05
N HIS A 47 -31.29 0.71 3.31
CA HIS A 47 -30.78 0.47 1.95
C HIS A 47 -29.26 0.26 1.85
N ARG A 48 -28.62 -0.24 2.92
CA ARG A 48 -27.24 -0.73 2.84
C ARG A 48 -27.14 -1.88 1.86
N LYS A 49 -25.95 -2.06 1.30
CA LYS A 49 -25.67 -3.08 0.30
C LYS A 49 -24.56 -4.00 0.77
N ILE A 50 -24.61 -5.26 0.38
CA ILE A 50 -23.47 -6.16 0.57
C ILE A 50 -22.34 -5.66 -0.34
N HIS A 51 -21.20 -5.35 0.26
CA HIS A 51 -19.94 -5.10 -0.43
C HIS A 51 -19.19 -6.41 -0.66
N GLU A 52 -19.11 -7.31 0.33
CA GLU A 52 -18.46 -8.62 0.21
C GLU A 52 -19.23 -9.67 0.99
N CYS A 53 -19.27 -10.90 0.48
CA CYS A 53 -19.94 -12.00 1.15
C CYS A 53 -19.15 -13.30 0.98
N VAL A 54 -19.05 -14.06 2.07
CA VAL A 54 -18.56 -15.44 2.06
C VAL A 54 -19.60 -16.31 2.75
N ILE A 55 -20.00 -17.40 2.10
CA ILE A 55 -20.89 -18.41 2.67
C ILE A 55 -20.13 -19.73 2.70
N ALA A 56 -20.05 -20.34 3.88
CA ALA A 56 -19.36 -21.60 4.11
C ALA A 56 -20.27 -22.57 4.86
N LYS A 57 -20.15 -23.85 4.52
CA LYS A 57 -20.86 -24.94 5.18
C LYS A 57 -19.85 -25.75 6.00
N GLU A 58 -20.06 -25.85 7.31
CA GLU A 58 -19.24 -26.68 8.23
C GLU A 58 -20.08 -27.90 8.63
N ASN A 59 -19.51 -29.11 8.55
CA ASN A 59 -20.21 -30.33 8.95
C ASN A 59 -19.70 -30.81 10.32
N HIS A 60 -20.45 -30.50 11.38
CA HIS A 60 -20.12 -30.97 12.72
C HIS A 60 -20.67 -32.38 12.93
N LYS A 61 -19.78 -33.36 13.12
CA LYS A 61 -20.11 -34.79 13.28
C LYS A 61 -21.22 -35.07 14.30
N ASN A 62 -21.36 -34.23 15.33
CA ASN A 62 -22.33 -34.41 16.42
C ASN A 62 -23.45 -33.35 16.46
N GLU A 63 -23.26 -32.18 15.83
CA GLU A 63 -24.18 -31.03 15.94
C GLU A 63 -24.95 -30.76 14.65
N GLY A 64 -24.63 -31.48 13.56
CA GLY A 64 -25.25 -31.34 12.26
C GLY A 64 -24.52 -30.31 11.39
N ILE A 65 -25.19 -29.88 10.32
CA ILE A 65 -24.63 -28.92 9.37
C ILE A 65 -24.77 -27.51 9.93
N HIS A 66 -23.68 -26.75 9.95
CA HIS A 66 -23.68 -25.33 10.31
C HIS A 66 -23.44 -24.50 9.04
N LEU A 67 -24.24 -23.45 8.86
CA LEU A 67 -23.99 -22.45 7.82
C LEU A 67 -23.32 -21.23 8.46
N HIS A 68 -22.16 -20.85 7.94
CA HIS A 68 -21.45 -19.65 8.36
C HIS A 68 -21.47 -18.63 7.23
N MET A 69 -21.89 -17.41 7.53
CA MET A 69 -21.88 -16.29 6.58
C MET A 69 -21.05 -15.16 7.13
N LEU A 70 -20.12 -14.64 6.35
CA LEU A 70 -19.51 -13.34 6.59
C LEU A 70 -20.10 -12.34 5.61
N ILE A 71 -20.65 -11.26 6.15
CA ILE A 71 -21.18 -10.14 5.38
C ILE A 71 -20.37 -8.88 5.69
N VAL A 72 -19.84 -8.24 4.65
CA VAL A 72 -19.27 -6.90 4.70
C VAL A 72 -20.23 -5.97 3.97
N LEU A 73 -20.72 -4.94 4.66
CA LEU A 73 -21.57 -3.92 4.06
C LEU A 73 -20.74 -2.85 3.33
N ASP A 74 -21.38 -2.04 2.49
CA ASP A 74 -20.79 -0.87 1.85
C ASP A 74 -20.24 0.15 2.86
N ASP A 75 -20.96 0.37 3.96
CA ASP A 75 -20.57 1.26 5.05
C ASP A 75 -21.11 0.76 6.41
N ARG A 76 -20.61 1.35 7.50
CA ARG A 76 -21.01 0.99 8.87
C ARG A 76 -22.52 1.22 9.06
N THR A 77 -23.18 0.24 9.67
CA THR A 77 -24.56 0.34 10.12
C THR A 77 -24.65 0.16 11.63
N TYR A 78 -25.72 0.68 12.22
CA TYR A 78 -26.08 0.41 13.62
C TYR A 78 -26.92 -0.87 13.66
N TRP A 79 -26.47 -1.85 14.43
CA TRP A 79 -27.21 -3.09 14.64
C TRP A 79 -27.54 -3.27 16.12
N ASN A 80 -28.73 -3.79 16.38
CA ASN A 80 -29.24 -4.12 17.70
C ASN A 80 -30.31 -5.21 17.54
N ALA A 81 -30.12 -6.35 18.21
CA ALA A 81 -31.02 -7.50 18.13
C ALA A 81 -32.49 -7.15 18.46
N LYS A 82 -32.75 -6.21 19.38
CA LYS A 82 -34.12 -5.80 19.72
C LYS A 82 -34.78 -4.95 18.63
N LYS A 83 -34.00 -4.17 17.89
CA LYS A 83 -34.52 -3.29 16.82
C LYS A 83 -34.57 -3.98 15.46
N HIS A 84 -33.82 -5.07 15.31
CA HIS A 84 -33.63 -5.78 14.04
C HIS A 84 -33.68 -7.30 14.31
N PRO A 85 -34.80 -7.81 14.87
CA PRO A 85 -34.88 -9.21 15.30
C PRO A 85 -34.66 -10.17 14.13
N ASP A 86 -35.25 -9.85 12.97
CA ASP A 86 -35.28 -10.78 11.82
C ASP A 86 -34.39 -10.33 10.67
N ALA A 87 -33.51 -9.35 10.93
CA ALA A 87 -32.69 -8.71 9.89
C ALA A 87 -31.65 -9.66 9.24
N TRP A 88 -31.46 -10.83 9.82
CA TRP A 88 -30.52 -11.85 9.38
C TRP A 88 -31.21 -13.22 9.23
N ASP A 89 -32.53 -13.29 9.27
CA ASP A 89 -33.26 -14.55 9.24
C ASP A 89 -33.37 -15.05 7.81
N VAL A 90 -32.89 -16.27 7.56
CA VAL A 90 -32.85 -16.85 6.22
C VAL A 90 -33.49 -18.22 6.27
N GLU A 91 -34.46 -18.47 5.39
CA GLU A 91 -35.16 -19.77 5.27
C GLU A 91 -35.65 -20.28 6.64
N ASP A 92 -36.26 -19.40 7.45
CA ASP A 92 -36.77 -19.70 8.81
C ASP A 92 -35.70 -20.04 9.87
N HIS A 93 -34.42 -19.77 9.60
CA HIS A 93 -33.33 -19.95 10.56
C HIS A 93 -32.82 -18.60 11.08
N HIS A 94 -32.73 -18.48 12.41
CA HIS A 94 -32.17 -17.32 13.10
C HIS A 94 -30.68 -17.53 13.42
N PRO A 95 -29.78 -16.62 13.04
CA PRO A 95 -28.35 -16.80 13.27
C PRO A 95 -27.89 -16.31 14.65
N HIS A 96 -26.77 -16.86 15.10
CA HIS A 96 -25.90 -16.17 16.05
C HIS A 96 -25.11 -15.09 15.31
N VAL A 97 -25.23 -13.83 15.75
CA VAL A 97 -24.61 -12.66 15.11
C VAL A 97 -23.45 -12.14 15.96
N GLU A 98 -22.27 -12.10 15.35
CA GLU A 98 -21.06 -11.52 15.93
C GLU A 98 -20.51 -10.40 15.03
N VAL A 99 -19.97 -9.33 15.62
CA VAL A 99 -19.25 -8.31 14.86
C VAL A 99 -17.81 -8.75 14.66
N ALA A 100 -17.39 -8.84 13.40
CA ALA A 100 -16.02 -9.21 13.05
C ALA A 100 -15.16 -7.97 12.75
N ARG A 101 -13.88 -8.03 13.13
CA ARG A 101 -12.90 -6.93 12.91
C ARG A 101 -12.30 -6.91 11.50
N GLY A 102 -12.80 -7.71 10.57
CA GLY A 102 -12.37 -7.78 9.17
C GLY A 102 -12.24 -9.20 8.62
N LEU A 103 -11.90 -9.32 7.34
CA LEU A 103 -11.84 -10.61 6.60
C LEU A 103 -10.80 -11.60 7.14
N THR A 104 -9.85 -11.16 7.98
CA THR A 104 -8.84 -12.06 8.56
C THR A 104 -9.49 -13.11 9.49
N ALA A 105 -10.62 -12.79 10.14
CA ALA A 105 -11.38 -13.72 10.97
C ALA A 105 -12.00 -14.88 10.15
N VAL A 106 -12.27 -14.65 8.86
CA VAL A 106 -12.93 -15.58 7.93
C VAL A 106 -12.01 -16.72 7.51
N ARG A 107 -10.69 -16.50 7.59
CA ARG A 107 -9.65 -17.49 7.29
C ARG A 107 -9.84 -18.82 8.02
N ARG A 108 -10.45 -18.79 9.20
CA ARG A 108 -10.65 -19.98 10.02
C ARG A 108 -11.71 -20.92 9.42
N TYR A 109 -12.73 -20.39 8.75
CA TYR A 109 -13.87 -21.17 8.26
C TYR A 109 -13.69 -21.62 6.80
N CYS A 110 -13.10 -20.78 5.94
CA CYS A 110 -12.79 -21.17 4.55
C CYS A 110 -11.82 -22.36 4.43
N LYS A 111 -11.02 -22.62 5.48
CA LYS A 111 -9.95 -23.63 5.44
C LYS A 111 -10.34 -25.01 5.97
N LYS A 112 -11.44 -25.14 6.73
CA LYS A 112 -11.74 -26.39 7.44
C LYS A 112 -12.37 -27.46 6.56
N ASP A 113 -13.48 -27.15 5.87
CA ASP A 113 -14.30 -28.17 5.21
C ASP A 113 -14.44 -28.00 3.68
N GLY A 114 -13.77 -27.02 3.07
CA GLY A 114 -13.65 -26.89 1.61
C GLY A 114 -14.92 -26.45 0.85
N CYS A 115 -16.11 -26.53 1.43
CA CYS A 115 -17.36 -26.09 0.80
C CYS A 115 -17.69 -24.63 1.17
N PHE A 116 -17.03 -23.68 0.50
CA PHE A 116 -17.37 -22.26 0.59
C PHE A 116 -17.47 -21.60 -0.78
N ARG A 117 -18.30 -20.56 -0.87
CA ARG A 117 -18.45 -19.69 -2.04
C ARG A 117 -18.34 -18.23 -1.59
N ALA A 118 -17.73 -17.40 -2.42
CA ALA A 118 -17.40 -16.01 -2.08
C ALA A 118 -17.76 -15.07 -3.24
N TRP A 119 -18.21 -13.86 -2.89
CA TRP A 119 -18.55 -12.81 -3.84
C TRP A 119 -17.89 -11.49 -3.47
N ASN A 120 -17.32 -10.84 -4.50
CA ASN A 120 -16.56 -9.60 -4.40
C ASN A 120 -15.46 -9.63 -3.33
N CYS A 121 -15.06 -10.84 -2.91
CA CYS A 121 -13.93 -11.04 -2.03
C CYS A 121 -12.69 -11.05 -2.92
N SER A 122 -11.74 -10.16 -2.64
CA SER A 122 -10.38 -10.39 -3.16
C SER A 122 -9.95 -11.80 -2.72
N PRO A 123 -9.22 -12.57 -3.55
CA PRO A 123 -8.68 -13.84 -3.11
C PRO A 123 -8.02 -13.62 -1.76
N ILE A 124 -8.32 -14.51 -0.80
CA ILE A 124 -7.70 -14.48 0.52
C ILE A 124 -6.22 -14.80 0.29
N THR A 125 -5.47 -13.82 -0.18
CA THR A 125 -4.03 -13.85 -0.19
C THR A 125 -3.65 -13.96 1.27
N THR A 126 -2.98 -15.07 1.58
CA THR A 126 -2.16 -15.24 2.76
C THR A 126 -1.50 -13.90 3.11
N GLY A 127 -1.58 -13.52 4.39
CA GLY A 127 -1.48 -12.13 4.81
C GLY A 127 -0.25 -11.44 4.26
N ARG A 128 -0.43 -10.21 3.76
CA ARG A 128 0.58 -9.41 3.06
C ARG A 128 1.23 -10.21 1.92
N HIS A 129 1.05 -9.75 0.69
CA HIS A 129 2.22 -9.73 -0.21
C HIS A 129 3.29 -8.87 0.48
N SER A 130 4.09 -9.50 1.34
CA SER A 130 5.27 -8.92 1.97
C SER A 130 6.53 -9.61 1.49
N LYS A 131 6.45 -10.52 0.51
CA LYS A 131 7.62 -11.23 -0.02
C LYS A 131 7.61 -11.57 -1.50
N GLU A 132 6.68 -11.03 -2.27
CA GLU A 132 7.05 -10.68 -3.65
C GLU A 132 7.27 -9.18 -3.60
N ILE A 133 8.50 -8.80 -3.23
CA ILE A 133 9.02 -7.51 -3.65
C ILE A 133 8.81 -7.54 -5.15
N ASN A 134 7.94 -6.67 -5.66
CA ASN A 134 7.73 -6.56 -7.09
C ASN A 134 9.06 -6.02 -7.64
N THR A 135 10.01 -6.91 -7.95
CA THR A 135 11.34 -6.59 -8.43
C THR A 135 11.24 -5.73 -9.68
N ASP A 136 10.17 -5.94 -10.45
CA ASP A 136 9.84 -5.18 -11.65
C ASP A 136 9.67 -3.69 -11.34
N VAL A 137 9.13 -3.33 -10.17
CA VAL A 137 8.97 -1.93 -9.74
C VAL A 137 10.31 -1.27 -9.43
N LEU A 138 11.36 -2.04 -9.10
CA LEU A 138 12.71 -1.49 -8.91
C LEU A 138 13.32 -1.01 -10.23
N HIS A 139 12.87 -1.57 -11.36
CA HIS A 139 13.35 -1.20 -12.69
C HIS A 139 12.54 -0.08 -13.34
N LEU A 140 11.42 0.32 -12.74
CA LEU A 140 10.59 1.41 -13.25
C LEU A 140 11.09 2.75 -12.74
N ASP A 141 10.94 3.77 -13.58
CA ASP A 141 11.01 5.16 -13.14
C ASP A 141 9.98 5.41 -12.02
N PRO A 142 10.34 6.12 -10.94
CA PRO A 142 9.42 6.31 -9.83
C PRO A 142 8.10 6.99 -10.20
N VAL A 143 8.13 8.00 -11.08
CA VAL A 143 6.93 8.71 -11.52
C VAL A 143 6.03 7.77 -12.32
N GLU A 144 6.62 6.92 -13.16
CA GLU A 144 5.89 5.91 -13.92
C GLU A 144 5.25 4.84 -13.01
N ALA A 145 5.97 4.40 -11.98
CA ALA A 145 5.44 3.46 -10.98
C ALA A 145 4.22 4.03 -10.23
N LEU A 146 4.23 5.33 -9.95
CA LEU A 146 3.08 6.04 -9.38
C LEU A 146 1.93 6.19 -10.39
N ARG A 147 2.24 6.61 -11.63
CA ARG A 147 1.26 6.85 -12.70
C ARG A 147 0.50 5.57 -13.08
N THR A 148 1.21 4.46 -13.16
CA THR A 148 0.65 3.13 -13.46
C THR A 148 0.01 2.45 -12.25
N LYS A 149 -0.02 3.13 -11.08
CA LYS A 149 -0.59 2.65 -9.81
C LYS A 149 0.06 1.36 -9.29
N GLN A 150 1.32 1.11 -9.65
CA GLN A 150 2.12 0.03 -9.06
C GLN A 150 2.60 0.40 -7.65
N VAL A 151 2.75 1.69 -7.39
CA VAL A 151 3.01 2.25 -6.06
C VAL A 151 1.88 3.21 -5.69
N SER A 152 1.40 3.13 -4.45
CA SER A 152 0.37 4.05 -3.96
C SER A 152 0.95 5.44 -3.68
N PHE A 153 0.14 6.49 -3.79
CA PHE A 153 0.59 7.84 -3.46
C PHE A 153 1.10 7.97 -2.01
N VAL A 154 0.50 7.24 -1.08
CA VAL A 154 0.90 7.25 0.34
C VAL A 154 2.28 6.63 0.53
N ASP A 155 2.57 5.56 -0.20
CA ASP A 155 3.84 4.84 -0.12
C ASP A 155 4.93 5.44 -1.01
N PHE A 156 4.57 6.36 -1.91
CA PHE A 156 5.45 6.91 -2.94
C PHE A 156 6.74 7.52 -2.36
N ARG A 157 6.64 8.25 -1.24
CA ARG A 157 7.81 8.83 -0.58
C ARG A 157 8.80 7.75 -0.14
N ALA A 158 8.33 6.72 0.57
CA ALA A 158 9.18 5.64 1.05
C ALA A 158 9.81 4.87 -0.12
N PHE A 159 9.02 4.63 -1.16
CA PHE A 159 9.48 3.99 -2.39
C PHE A 159 10.56 4.81 -3.10
N LEU A 160 10.38 6.12 -3.29
CA LEU A 160 11.34 7.00 -3.94
C LEU A 160 12.71 6.98 -3.22
N TYR A 161 12.70 7.03 -1.88
CA TYR A 161 13.93 6.91 -1.09
C TYR A 161 14.60 5.55 -1.28
N ALA A 162 13.84 4.45 -1.23
CA ALA A 162 14.39 3.11 -1.44
C ALA A 162 14.96 2.93 -2.85
N HIS A 163 14.28 3.46 -3.87
CA HIS A 163 14.72 3.42 -5.27
C HIS A 163 16.04 4.18 -5.46
N ASN A 164 16.12 5.43 -5.01
CA ASN A 164 17.34 6.23 -5.11
C ASN A 164 18.50 5.61 -4.31
N PHE A 165 18.20 5.07 -3.14
CA PHE A 165 19.20 4.37 -2.33
C PHE A 165 19.79 3.16 -3.06
N LEU A 166 18.95 2.31 -3.66
CA LEU A 166 19.40 1.16 -4.44
C LEU A 166 20.24 1.59 -5.65
N LYS A 167 19.79 2.63 -6.38
CA LYS A 167 20.53 3.19 -7.52
C LYS A 167 21.94 3.63 -7.11
N LEU A 168 22.10 4.30 -5.96
CA LEU A 168 23.40 4.73 -5.46
C LEU A 168 24.29 3.57 -4.98
N HIS A 169 23.71 2.54 -4.38
CA HIS A 169 24.49 1.39 -3.84
C HIS A 169 24.86 0.34 -4.90
N THR A 170 24.21 0.39 -6.06
CA THR A 170 24.54 -0.47 -7.21
C THR A 170 25.49 0.20 -8.18
N GLN A 171 25.73 1.52 -8.05
CA GLN A 171 26.78 2.19 -8.79
C GLN A 171 28.14 1.68 -8.34
N VAL A 172 28.98 1.33 -9.32
CA VAL A 172 30.38 0.99 -9.06
C VAL A 172 31.07 2.28 -8.68
N ASN A 173 31.48 2.39 -7.42
CA ASN A 173 32.33 3.48 -6.97
C ASN A 173 33.73 3.25 -7.57
N GLU A 174 34.01 3.91 -8.69
CA GLU A 174 35.35 3.95 -9.24
C GLU A 174 36.27 4.66 -8.24
N VAL A 175 37.36 4.00 -7.87
CA VAL A 175 38.46 4.68 -7.17
C VAL A 175 39.10 5.60 -8.20
N LEU A 176 38.93 6.90 -8.01
CA LEU A 176 39.48 7.91 -8.91
C LEU A 176 40.88 8.28 -8.43
N ASP A 177 41.87 8.14 -9.33
CA ASP A 177 43.27 8.51 -9.05
C ASP A 177 43.48 10.03 -8.94
N THR A 178 42.56 10.81 -9.51
CA THR A 178 42.65 12.27 -9.51
C THR A 178 41.31 12.91 -9.13
N PRO A 179 41.32 14.02 -8.39
CA PRO A 179 40.11 14.76 -8.14
C PRO A 179 39.46 15.28 -9.45
N ARG A 180 38.13 15.44 -9.45
CA ARG A 180 37.33 15.76 -10.67
C ARG A 180 36.64 17.12 -10.62
N GLY A 181 36.71 17.80 -9.48
CA GLY A 181 36.08 19.09 -9.26
C GLY A 181 36.75 20.19 -10.07
N ILE A 182 35.93 20.96 -10.77
CA ILE A 182 36.35 22.14 -11.53
C ILE A 182 35.88 23.37 -10.77
N TRP A 183 36.81 24.27 -10.47
CA TRP A 183 36.51 25.55 -9.83
C TRP A 183 36.53 26.67 -10.87
N ILE A 184 35.36 27.23 -11.19
CA ILE A 184 35.22 28.32 -12.15
C ILE A 184 35.09 29.62 -11.37
N TRP A 185 36.09 30.49 -11.48
CA TRP A 185 36.11 31.78 -10.78
C TRP A 185 36.31 32.95 -11.76
N GLY A 186 35.91 34.15 -11.33
CA GLY A 186 36.10 35.39 -12.09
C GLY A 186 35.10 36.48 -11.70
N PRO A 187 35.20 37.68 -12.27
CA PRO A 187 34.35 38.82 -11.93
C PRO A 187 32.85 38.53 -12.05
N PRO A 188 31.97 39.24 -11.32
CA PRO A 188 30.53 39.11 -11.50
C PRO A 188 30.11 39.48 -12.93
N GLY A 189 29.01 38.90 -13.42
CA GLY A 189 28.47 39.20 -14.75
C GLY A 189 29.18 38.57 -15.95
N THR A 190 30.21 37.74 -15.75
CA THR A 190 30.96 37.09 -16.84
C THR A 190 30.35 35.77 -17.36
N GLY A 191 29.14 35.42 -16.92
CA GLY A 191 28.43 34.24 -17.41
C GLY A 191 28.91 32.89 -16.86
N LYS A 192 29.68 32.86 -15.75
CA LYS A 192 30.24 31.62 -15.16
C LYS A 192 29.20 30.52 -14.93
N SER A 193 28.12 30.84 -14.23
CA SER A 193 27.06 29.88 -13.89
C SER A 193 26.25 29.45 -15.12
N TRP A 194 26.19 30.30 -16.16
CA TRP A 194 25.60 29.93 -17.45
C TRP A 194 26.50 28.96 -18.21
N ALA A 195 27.80 29.26 -18.29
CA ALA A 195 28.79 28.42 -18.93
C ALA A 195 28.89 27.04 -18.24
N ALA A 196 28.84 26.99 -16.91
CA ALA A 196 28.84 25.74 -16.16
C ALA A 196 27.62 24.86 -16.51
N ARG A 197 26.41 25.44 -16.52
CA ARG A 197 25.18 24.70 -16.84
C ARG A 197 25.15 24.21 -18.30
N ASN A 198 25.65 25.01 -19.24
CA ASN A 198 25.64 24.65 -20.66
C ASN A 198 26.74 23.63 -21.02
N ASN A 199 27.94 23.76 -20.46
CA ASN A 199 29.08 22.94 -20.87
C ASN A 199 29.12 21.57 -20.21
N TYR A 200 28.50 21.40 -19.04
CA TYR A 200 28.58 20.16 -18.26
C TYR A 200 27.26 19.37 -18.18
N GLY A 201 26.40 19.58 -19.19
CA GLY A 201 25.25 18.71 -19.50
C GLY A 201 23.96 19.12 -18.79
N ALA A 202 23.15 19.96 -19.42
CA ALA A 202 21.87 20.44 -18.87
C ALA A 202 20.86 19.32 -18.52
N SER A 203 20.97 18.13 -19.15
CA SER A 203 20.05 17.01 -18.98
C SER A 203 20.41 16.02 -17.87
N ASP A 204 21.61 16.13 -17.28
CA ASP A 204 22.13 15.20 -16.26
C ASP A 204 22.90 15.99 -15.18
N LEU A 205 22.26 17.08 -14.75
CA LEU A 205 22.81 18.08 -13.85
C LEU A 205 22.00 18.16 -12.56
N TYR A 206 22.69 17.99 -11.44
CA TYR A 206 22.16 18.27 -10.11
C TYR A 206 22.63 19.64 -9.61
N LEU A 207 21.69 20.53 -9.31
CA LEU A 207 21.97 21.81 -8.67
C LEU A 207 22.05 21.61 -7.15
N LYS A 208 23.28 21.50 -6.64
CA LYS A 208 23.57 21.23 -5.23
C LYS A 208 23.42 22.52 -4.42
N ALA A 209 22.47 22.51 -3.48
CA ALA A 209 22.35 23.57 -2.49
C ALA A 209 23.57 23.60 -1.54
N GLN A 210 23.92 24.76 -1.01
CA GLN A 210 25.05 24.96 -0.09
C GLN A 210 24.76 24.48 1.34
N ASN A 211 24.46 23.19 1.48
CA ASN A 211 24.22 22.55 2.76
C ASN A 211 24.77 21.11 2.75
N LYS A 212 24.79 20.43 3.89
CA LYS A 212 25.31 19.06 4.00
C LYS A 212 24.44 17.97 3.34
N TRP A 213 23.26 18.30 2.84
CA TRP A 213 22.28 17.33 2.37
C TRP A 213 22.27 17.23 0.84
N TRP A 214 22.07 16.02 0.31
CA TRP A 214 21.97 15.74 -1.12
C TRP A 214 20.51 15.42 -1.51
N ASP A 215 19.58 16.17 -0.93
CA ASP A 215 18.15 15.94 -1.15
C ASP A 215 17.79 16.15 -2.62
N GLY A 216 17.07 15.18 -3.18
CA GLY A 216 16.70 15.19 -4.59
C GLY A 216 17.81 14.71 -5.54
N TYR A 217 19.02 14.42 -5.05
CA TYR A 217 20.04 13.75 -5.87
C TYR A 217 19.57 12.34 -6.23
N SER A 218 19.55 12.05 -7.52
CA SER A 218 19.09 10.78 -8.09
C SER A 218 20.21 10.08 -8.85
N GLY A 219 21.48 10.39 -8.56
CA GLY A 219 22.63 9.80 -9.24
C GLY A 219 22.97 10.51 -10.56
N GLU A 220 22.68 11.81 -10.66
CA GLU A 220 23.10 12.65 -11.77
C GLU A 220 24.64 12.66 -11.88
N LYS A 221 25.16 12.71 -13.11
CA LYS A 221 26.61 12.65 -13.37
C LYS A 221 27.36 13.90 -12.94
N THR A 222 26.73 15.07 -13.07
CA THR A 222 27.34 16.35 -12.76
C THR A 222 26.59 17.01 -11.62
N ALA A 223 27.31 17.45 -10.59
CA ALA A 223 26.77 18.33 -9.56
C ALA A 223 27.40 19.73 -9.70
N ILE A 224 26.56 20.77 -9.75
CA ILE A 224 27.02 22.16 -9.71
C ILE A 224 26.66 22.74 -8.35
N ILE A 225 27.66 23.32 -7.68
CA ILE A 225 27.49 24.18 -6.53
C ILE A 225 27.71 25.60 -7.04
N ASP A 226 26.64 26.39 -7.08
CA ASP A 226 26.70 27.79 -7.51
C ASP A 226 26.92 28.68 -6.28
N ASP A 227 27.76 29.69 -6.45
CA ASP A 227 27.99 30.77 -5.48
C ASP A 227 28.42 30.31 -4.07
N LEU A 228 29.38 29.39 -3.98
CA LEU A 228 29.82 28.81 -2.69
C LEU A 228 30.43 29.87 -1.75
N ASP A 229 29.56 30.49 -0.96
CA ASP A 229 29.85 31.61 -0.06
C ASP A 229 29.78 31.19 1.42
N THR A 230 29.62 29.90 1.69
CA THR A 230 29.45 29.35 3.03
C THR A 230 30.44 28.23 3.32
N ASP A 231 30.95 28.20 4.56
CA ASP A 231 31.94 27.20 4.99
C ASP A 231 31.36 25.79 5.22
N CYS A 232 30.04 25.62 5.06
CA CYS A 232 29.30 24.39 5.39
C CYS A 232 29.82 23.15 4.62
N LEU A 233 30.40 23.36 3.44
CA LEU A 233 30.85 22.29 2.55
C LEU A 233 32.37 22.08 2.51
N ASN A 234 33.15 22.94 3.18
CA ASN A 234 34.61 22.95 3.05
C ASN A 234 35.27 21.62 3.40
N HIS A 235 34.81 20.94 4.46
CA HIS A 235 35.37 19.63 4.84
C HIS A 235 35.07 18.54 3.82
N TYR A 236 33.90 18.60 3.17
CA TYR A 236 33.44 17.58 2.22
C TYR A 236 34.04 17.75 0.82
N LEU A 237 34.40 18.98 0.43
CA LEU A 237 34.95 19.26 -0.90
C LEU A 237 36.47 19.06 -1.00
N LYS A 238 37.19 19.03 0.12
CA LYS A 238 38.66 18.87 0.19
C LYS A 238 39.20 17.59 -0.46
N ILE A 239 38.35 16.59 -0.71
CA ILE A 239 38.74 15.27 -1.24
C ILE A 239 38.64 15.23 -2.78
N HIS A 240 38.04 16.24 -3.43
CA HIS A 240 37.54 16.10 -4.81
C HIS A 240 37.94 17.19 -5.81
N THR A 241 38.76 18.19 -5.48
CA THR A 241 39.20 19.26 -6.41
C THR A 241 40.67 19.18 -6.81
N VAL A 242 40.97 19.20 -8.12
CA VAL A 242 42.33 19.42 -8.64
C VAL A 242 42.50 20.92 -8.81
N GLN A 243 43.56 21.49 -8.22
CA GLN A 243 43.98 22.85 -8.54
C GLN A 243 44.44 22.91 -10.01
N GLY A 244 43.56 23.34 -10.90
CA GLY A 244 43.94 23.77 -12.24
C GLY A 244 44.69 25.09 -12.15
N SER A 245 46.02 25.04 -12.27
CA SER A 245 46.95 26.14 -12.55
C SER A 245 46.63 27.51 -11.95
N GLY A 246 47.21 27.76 -10.77
CA GLY A 246 47.47 29.10 -10.25
C GLY A 246 46.82 29.39 -8.90
N ILE A 247 47.68 29.51 -7.89
CA ILE A 247 47.46 30.18 -6.59
C ILE A 247 47.12 29.26 -5.41
N SER A 248 48.04 29.30 -4.45
CA SER A 248 48.09 28.60 -3.17
C SER A 248 46.90 28.95 -2.27
N LEU A 249 46.27 27.94 -1.67
CA LEU A 249 45.34 28.13 -0.56
C LEU A 249 46.17 28.38 0.71
N ILE A 250 46.17 29.63 1.17
CA ILE A 250 46.51 29.96 2.57
C ILE A 250 45.22 29.73 3.37
N GLY A 251 45.38 29.12 4.56
CA GLY A 251 44.29 28.68 5.43
C GLY A 251 43.52 29.77 6.15
#